data_AF-A0A6N8F6E6-F1
#
_entry.id   AF-A0A6N8F6E6-F1
#
_cell.length_a   1.000
_cell.length_b   1.000
_cell.length_c   1.000
_cell.angle_alpha   90.00
_cell.angle_beta   90.00
_cell.angle_gamma   90.00
#
_symmetry.space_group_name_H-M   'P 1'
#
loop_
_entity.id
_entity.type
_entity.pdbx_description
1 polymer ?
#
loop_
_entity_poly.entity_id
_entity_poly.type
_entity_poly.pdbx_seq_one_letter_code
_entity_poly.pdbx_strand_id
1 'polypeptide(L)' 'MMNLTPVVSSNVAAVGYDESGQILFIRFKTSEKIYEHYGVPADVFNQLQTAESVGSFYARNIKGKYPNQPPQEGQ' A
#
# COMPACT_ATOMS: atom_id res chain seq x y z
N MET A 1 -5.87 -4.71 14.30
CA MET A 1 -6.32 -3.32 14.08
C MET A 1 -5.60 -2.81 12.85
N MET A 2 -6.29 -2.08 11.97
CA MET A 2 -5.64 -1.45 10.81
C MET A 2 -4.98 -0.14 11.26
N ASN A 3 -3.65 -0.12 11.28
CA ASN A 3 -2.88 1.04 11.70
C ASN A 3 -2.37 1.79 10.46
N LEU A 4 -3.11 2.83 10.06
CA LEU A 4 -2.68 3.73 8.99
C LEU A 4 -1.79 4.83 9.59
N THR A 5 -0.56 4.91 9.11
CA THR A 5 0.40 5.95 9.45
C THR A 5 0.35 7.06 8.40
N PRO A 6 0.07 8.32 8.79
CA PRO A 6 0.10 9.45 7.86
C PRO A 6 1.53 9.68 7.35
N VAL A 7 1.68 9.91 6.05
CA VAL A 7 3.00 10.10 5.41
C VAL A 7 3.08 11.44 4.69
N VAL A 8 4.30 12.00 4.65
CA VAL A 8 4.57 13.24 3.92
C VAL A 8 4.80 12.90 2.45
N SER A 9 3.73 12.91 1.65
CA SER A 9 3.77 12.64 0.22
C SER A 9 2.85 13.58 -0.54
N SER A 10 3.17 13.90 -1.79
CA SER A 10 2.34 14.78 -2.63
C SER A 10 0.99 14.13 -2.97
N ASN A 11 0.97 12.80 -3.17
CA ASN A 11 -0.24 12.07 -3.57
C ASN A 11 -0.80 11.14 -2.48
N VAL A 12 0.01 10.74 -1.50
CA VAL A 12 -0.38 9.75 -0.48
C VAL A 12 -0.68 10.45 0.84
N ALA A 13 -1.84 10.13 1.43
CA ALA A 13 -2.29 10.68 2.71
C ALA A 13 -1.77 9.85 3.87
N ALA A 14 -1.96 8.53 3.79
CA ALA A 14 -1.55 7.58 4.81
C ALA A 14 -1.29 6.21 4.21
N VAL A 15 -0.46 5.41 4.87
CA VAL A 15 -0.13 4.04 4.49
C VAL A 15 -0.22 3.14 5.72
N GLY A 16 -0.64 1.90 5.53
CA GLY A 16 -0.63 0.88 6.57
C GLY A 16 -0.18 -0.44 5.99
N TYR A 17 0.28 -1.35 6.85
CA TYR A 17 0.74 -2.65 6.42
C TYR A 17 0.32 -3.69 7.43
N ASP A 18 -0.21 -4.80 6.94
CA ASP A 18 -0.55 -5.97 7.73
C ASP A 18 0.44 -7.08 7.41
N GLU A 19 1.30 -7.39 8.39
CA GLU A 19 2.32 -8.44 8.26
C GLU A 19 1.72 -9.84 8.25
N SER A 20 0.55 -10.03 8.88
CA SER A 20 -0.11 -11.34 9.00
C SER A 20 -0.68 -11.81 7.66
N GLY A 21 -1.25 -10.90 6.88
CA GLY A 21 -1.82 -11.16 5.56
C GLY A 21 -0.96 -10.65 4.40
N GLN A 22 0.18 -10.00 4.69
CA GLN A 22 1.02 -9.32 3.71
C GLN A 22 0.22 -8.34 2.84
N ILE A 23 -0.61 -7.51 3.50
CA ILE A 23 -1.53 -6.58 2.86
C ILE A 23 -1.03 -5.16 3.07
N LEU A 24 -0.77 -4.45 1.97
CA LEU A 24 -0.48 -3.03 2.00
C LEU A 24 -1.76 -2.22 1.83
N PHE A 25 -2.00 -1.29 2.74
CA PHE A 25 -3.08 -0.32 2.69
C PHE A 25 -2.51 1.04 2.29
N ILE A 26 -3.07 1.65 1.26
CA ILE A 26 -2.65 2.98 0.79
C ILE A 26 -3.86 3.89 0.63
N ARG A 27 -3.83 5.04 1.30
CA ARG A 27 -4.85 6.07 1.19
C ARG A 27 -4.27 7.25 0.43
N PHE A 28 -4.88 7.61 -0.69
CA PHE A 28 -4.46 8.78 -1.47
C PHE A 28 -5.05 10.07 -0.91
N LYS A 29 -4.41 11.20 -1.17
CA LYS A 29 -4.97 12.53 -0.85
C LYS A 29 -6.11 12.92 -1.77
N THR A 30 -6.11 12.38 -3.00
CA THR A 30 -7.13 12.63 -4.01
C THR A 30 -8.45 11.92 -3.76
N SER A 31 -8.48 10.93 -2.86
CA SER A 31 -9.68 10.13 -2.59
C SER A 31 -9.64 9.56 -1.19
N GLU A 32 -10.76 9.55 -0.49
CA GLU A 32 -10.83 9.00 0.87
C GLU A 32 -10.77 7.47 0.91
N LYS A 33 -10.86 6.81 -0.24
CA LYS A 33 -10.76 5.36 -0.39
C LYS A 33 -9.35 4.85 -0.04
N ILE A 34 -9.33 3.76 0.73
CA ILE A 34 -8.13 2.99 1.00
C ILE A 34 -8.04 1.89 -0.06
N TYR A 35 -6.89 1.79 -0.71
CA TYR A 35 -6.57 0.73 -1.65
C TYR A 35 -5.75 -0.33 -0.92
N GLU A 36 -6.08 -1.59 -1.16
CA GLU A 36 -5.42 -2.73 -0.54
C GLU A 36 -4.63 -3.47 -1.62
N HIS A 37 -3.39 -3.86 -1.32
CA HIS A 37 -2.56 -4.68 -2.18
C HIS A 37 -2.14 -5.93 -1.44
N TYR A 38 -2.51 -7.08 -1.99
CA TYR A 38 -2.29 -8.38 -1.39
C TYR A 38 -0.96 -8.98 -1.87
N GLY A 39 -0.28 -9.71 -0.98
CA GLY A 39 0.99 -10.37 -1.27
C GLY A 39 2.19 -9.41 -1.35
N VAL A 40 2.08 -8.23 -0.73
CA VAL A 40 3.18 -7.25 -0.67
C VAL A 40 4.13 -7.67 0.45
N PRO A 41 5.42 -7.95 0.19
CA PRO A 41 6.36 -8.31 1.24
C PRO A 41 6.72 -7.12 2.13
N ALA A 42 7.07 -7.38 3.38
CA ALA A 42 7.37 -6.35 4.38
C ALA A 42 8.56 -5.46 3.96
N ASP A 43 9.52 -6.03 3.22
CA ASP A 43 10.65 -5.29 2.66
C ASP A 43 10.20 -4.16 1.72
N VAL A 44 9.21 -4.43 0.86
CA VAL A 44 8.64 -3.43 -0.06
C VAL A 44 7.89 -2.34 0.70
N PHE A 45 7.16 -2.72 1.77
CA PHE A 45 6.52 -1.73 2.64
C PHE A 45 7.56 -0.85 3.35
N ASN A 46 8.63 -1.43 3.88
CA ASN A 46 9.68 -0.69 4.55
C ASN A 46 10.36 0.30 3.59
N GLN A 47 10.68 -0.15 2.37
CA GLN A 47 11.21 0.72 1.32
C GLN A 47 10.23 1.85 0.95
N LEU A 48 8.93 1.56 0.86
CA LEU A 48 7.89 2.54 0.59
C LEU A 48 7.79 3.58 1.72
N GLN A 49 7.90 3.16 2.98
CA GLN A 49 7.86 4.05 4.14
C GLN A 49 9.09 4.97 4.21
N THR A 50 10.27 4.47 3.83
CA THR A 50 11.52 5.26 3.79
C THR A 50 11.72 6.04 2.50
N ALA A 51 10.86 5.85 1.49
CA ALA A 51 11.00 6.52 0.21
C ALA A 51 10.71 8.03 0.33
N GLU A 52 11.58 8.85 -0.27
CA GLU A 52 11.37 10.30 -0.37
C GLU A 52 10.05 10.67 -1.06
N SER A 53 9.56 9.79 -1.94
CA SER A 53 8.29 9.97 -2.63
C SER A 53 7.50 8.66 -2.67
N VAL A 54 6.72 8.42 -1.62
CA VAL A 54 5.83 7.26 -1.45
C VAL A 54 4.97 7.02 -2.69
N GLY A 55 4.41 8.08 -3.29
CA GLY A 55 3.57 7.98 -4.48
C GLY A 55 4.34 7.50 -5.72
N SER A 56 5.57 7.98 -5.90
CA SER A 56 6.44 7.57 -7.01
C SER A 56 6.91 6.12 -6.85
N PHE A 57 7.27 5.73 -5.62
CA PHE A 57 7.64 4.35 -5.31
C PHE A 57 6.46 3.41 -5.58
N TYR A 58 5.27 3.74 -5.07
CA TYR A 58 4.06 2.97 -5.31
C TYR A 58 3.78 2.78 -6.81
N ALA A 59 3.85 3.84 -7.61
CA ALA A 59 3.58 3.76 -9.05
C ALA A 59 4.58 2.87 -9.82
N ARG A 60 5.81 2.74 -9.34
CA ARG A 60 6.89 1.97 -9.98
C ARG A 60 7.01 0.54 -9.49
N ASN A 61 6.82 0.34 -8.19
CA ASN A 61 7.09 -0.93 -7.52
C ASN A 61 5.84 -1.70 -7.12
N ILE A 62 4.68 -1.05 -7.01
CA ILE A 62 3.47 -1.69 -6.47
C ILE A 62 2.34 -1.73 -7.48
N LYS A 63 2.06 -0.58 -8.11
CA LYS A 63 1.01 -0.43 -9.12
C LYS A 63 1.27 -1.39 -10.28
N GLY A 64 0.37 -2.34 -10.47
CA GLY A 64 0.44 -3.36 -11.53
C GLY A 64 1.35 -4.55 -11.22
N LYS A 65 2.08 -4.56 -10.09
CA LYS A 65 2.83 -5.73 -9.63
C LYS A 65 2.05 -6.56 -8.61
N TYR A 66 1.23 -5.91 -7.78
CA TYR A 66 0.43 -6.57 -6.77
C TYR A 66 -1.06 -6.41 -7.04
N PRO A 67 -1.84 -7.51 -6.92
CA PRO A 67 -3.28 -7.47 -7.10
C PRO A 67 -3.93 -6.58 -6.02
N ASN A 68 -4.96 -5.85 -6.43
CA ASN A 68 -5.79 -5.01 -5.56
C ASN A 68 -7.09 -5.70 -5.12
N GLN A 69 -7.17 -7.01 -5.36
CA GLN A 69 -8.26 -7.86 -4.95
C GLN A 69 -7.68 -9.06 -4.21
N PRO A 70 -8.39 -9.58 -3.18
CA PRO A 70 -8.01 -10.84 -2.59
C PRO A 70 -8.09 -11.94 -3.66
N PRO A 71 -7.24 -13.00 -3.56
CA PRO A 71 -7.38 -14.15 -4.44
C PRO A 71 -8.83 -14.64 -4.32
N GLN A 72 -9.54 -14.67 -5.45
CA GLN A 72 -10.89 -15.21 -5.47
C GLN A 72 -10.75 -16.70 -5.16
N GLU A 73 -11.09 -17.11 -3.92
CA GLU A 73 -11.30 -18.53 -3.64
C GLU A 73 -12.33 -19.06 -4.62
N GLY A 74 -12.02 -20.22 -5.19
CA GLY A 74 -12.61 -20.76 -6.41
C GLY A 74 -14.14 -20.74 -6.46
N GLN A 75 -14.62 -20.58 -7.69
CA GLN A 75 -15.97 -21.01 -8.08
C GLN A 75 -16.07 -22.53 -8.04
#